data_AF-A0A530ANB7-F1
#
_entry.id   AF-A0A530ANB7-F1
#
_cell.length_a   1.000
_cell.length_b   1.000
_cell.length_c   1.000
_cell.angle_alpha   90.00
_cell.angle_beta   90.00
_cell.angle_gamma   90.00
#
_symmetry.space_group_name_H-M   'P 1'
#
loop_
_entity.id
_entity.type
_entity.pdbx_description
1 polymer ?
#
loop_
_entity_poly.entity_id
_entity_poly.type
_entity_poly.pdbx_seq_one_letter_code
_entity_poly.pdbx_strand_id
1 'polypeptide(L)' 'FSAAIFSFLASWDEVVVAIFMASPTLQTLPVKIWGSLRSDLTPVIAAASSLLVALTLALMIVTALLRRKLQT' A
#
# COMPACT_ATOMS: atom_id res chain seq x y z
N PHE A 1 -29.25 21.49 -0.74
CA PHE A 1 -27.95 21.82 -0.12
C PHE A 1 -27.07 20.59 0.09
N SER A 2 -27.58 19.49 0.66
CA SER A 2 -26.78 18.27 0.90
C SER A 2 -26.09 17.71 -0.35
N ALA A 3 -26.76 17.68 -1.50
CA ALA A 3 -26.16 17.20 -2.76
C ALA A 3 -24.93 18.00 -3.20
N ALA A 4 -24.86 19.30 -2.90
CA ALA A 4 -23.69 20.13 -3.21
C ALA A 4 -22.48 19.74 -2.35
N ILE A 5 -22.72 19.46 -1.06
CA ILE A 5 -21.67 19.00 -0.14
C ILE A 5 -21.17 17.61 -0.53
N PHE A 6 -22.09 16.67 -0.82
CA PHE A 6 -21.71 15.31 -1.23
C PHE A 6 -20.96 15.29 -2.56
N SER A 7 -21.37 16.10 -3.53
CA SER A 7 -20.67 16.23 -4.82
C SER A 7 -19.27 16.83 -4.65
N PHE A 8 -19.12 17.83 -3.76
CA PHE A 8 -17.80 18.37 -3.42
C PHE A 8 -16.89 17.32 -2.79
N LEU A 9 -17.38 16.57 -1.78
CA LEU A 9 -16.61 15.51 -1.14
C LEU A 9 -16.23 14.39 -2.11
N ALA A 10 -17.14 13.98 -2.99
CA ALA A 10 -16.87 12.97 -4.01
C ALA A 10 -15.74 13.41 -4.96
N SER A 11 -15.67 14.70 -5.32
CA SER A 11 -14.59 15.22 -6.18
C SER A 11 -13.19 15.11 -5.54
N TRP A 12 -13.12 15.06 -4.21
CA TRP A 12 -11.85 14.90 -3.49
C TRP A 12 -11.28 13.48 -3.66
N ASP A 13 -12.12 12.46 -3.87
CA ASP A 13 -11.70 11.07 -4.00
C ASP A 13 -11.15 10.72 -5.40
N GLU A 14 -11.39 11.56 -6.40
CA GLU A 14 -10.96 11.36 -7.80
C GLU A 14 -9.47 11.71 -8.04
N VAL A 15 -8.60 11.33 -7.09
CA VAL A 15 -7.16 11.62 -7.15
C VAL A 15 -6.49 11.00 -8.37
N VAL A 16 -6.97 9.84 -8.83
CA VAL A 16 -6.42 9.12 -9.99
C VAL A 16 -6.53 9.97 -11.25
N VAL A 17 -7.72 10.51 -11.54
CA VAL A 17 -7.95 11.37 -12.70
C VAL A 17 -7.21 12.71 -12.52
N ALA A 18 -7.21 13.25 -11.31
CA ALA A 18 -6.52 14.50 -11.00
C ALA A 18 -5.00 14.43 -11.23
N ILE A 19 -4.35 13.30 -10.97
CA ILE A 19 -2.90 13.11 -11.24
C ILE A 19 -2.60 13.24 -12.73
N PHE A 20 -3.46 12.72 -13.62
CA PHE A 20 -3.27 12.82 -15.07
C PHE A 20 -3.47 14.24 -15.61
N MET A 21 -4.28 15.06 -14.92
CA MET A 21 -4.51 16.46 -15.28
C MET A 21 -3.57 17.43 -14.54
N ALA A 22 -2.89 16.98 -13.49
CA ALA A 22 -2.03 17.82 -12.68
C ALA A 22 -0.72 18.16 -13.40
N SER A 23 -0.25 19.39 -13.21
CA SER A 23 1.05 19.84 -13.69
C SER A 23 2.08 19.75 -12.56
N PRO A 24 3.39 19.52 -12.84
CA PRO A 24 4.43 19.53 -11.80
C PRO A 24 4.49 20.83 -10.99
N THR A 25 4.06 21.95 -11.58
CA THR A 25 4.03 23.27 -10.92
C THR A 25 2.74 23.54 -10.16
N LEU A 26 1.67 22.79 -10.44
CA LEU A 26 0.35 23.01 -9.85
C LEU A 26 -0.34 21.67 -9.57
N GLN A 27 -0.16 21.21 -8.32
CA GLN A 27 -0.81 20.01 -7.81
C GLN A 27 -1.87 20.40 -6.78
N THR A 28 -3.05 19.78 -6.88
CA THR A 28 -4.08 19.91 -5.86
C THR A 28 -3.65 19.20 -4.57
N LEU A 29 -4.23 19.61 -3.43
CA LEU A 29 -3.95 19.00 -2.12
C LEU A 29 -3.94 17.45 -2.13
N PRO A 30 -4.94 16.76 -2.74
CA PRO A 30 -5.01 15.30 -2.71
C PRO A 30 -3.87 14.67 -3.52
N VAL A 31 -3.56 15.24 -4.69
CA VAL A 31 -2.46 14.81 -5.58
C VAL A 31 -1.11 14.93 -4.87
N LYS A 32 -0.89 16.03 -4.13
CA LYS A 32 0.34 16.25 -3.37
C LYS A 32 0.51 15.25 -2.23
N ILE A 33 -0.55 14.99 -1.45
CA ILE A 33 -0.54 14.00 -0.36
C ILE A 33 -0.23 12.60 -0.91
N TRP A 34 -0.89 12.21 -2.00
CA TRP A 34 -0.63 10.94 -2.66
C TRP A 34 0.80 10.82 -3.18
N GLY A 35 1.31 11.87 -3.82
CA GLY A 35 2.68 11.95 -4.32
C GLY A 35 3.72 11.81 -3.22
N SER A 36 3.54 12.49 -2.08
CA SER A 36 4.40 12.34 -0.89
C SER A 36 4.40 10.90 -0.38
N LEU A 37 3.21 10.30 -0.19
CA LEU A 37 3.10 8.92 0.29
C LEU A 37 3.76 7.92 -0.66
N ARG A 38 3.65 8.15 -1.98
CA ARG A 38 4.29 7.31 -3.02
C ARG A 38 5.80 7.48 -3.05
N SER A 39 6.31 8.69 -2.82
CA SER A 39 7.74 9.00 -2.84
C SER A 39 8.48 8.40 -1.64
N ASP A 40 7.78 8.28 -0.50
CA ASP A 40 8.29 7.64 0.72
C ASP A 40 8.18 6.10 0.70
N LEU A 41 7.73 5.50 -0.42
CA LEU A 41 7.83 4.05 -0.65
C LEU A 41 9.28 3.66 -0.89
N THR A 42 10.14 3.87 0.11
CA THR A 42 11.38 3.14 0.19
C THR A 42 11.00 1.65 0.14
N PRO A 43 11.59 0.86 -0.77
CA PRO A 43 11.27 -0.56 -0.91
C PRO A 43 11.58 -1.36 0.37
N VAL A 44 12.14 -0.71 1.38
CA VAL A 44 12.43 -1.21 2.72
C VAL A 44 11.22 -1.84 3.39
N ILE A 45 10.03 -1.21 3.35
CA ILE A 45 8.84 -1.77 4.04
C ILE A 45 8.34 -3.03 3.32
N ALA A 46 8.34 -3.03 1.99
CA ALA A 46 7.98 -4.19 1.19
C ALA A 46 9.00 -5.33 1.36
N ALA A 47 10.29 -5.02 1.39
CA ALA A 47 11.37 -5.99 1.63
C ALA A 47 11.33 -6.56 3.05
N ALA A 48 11.06 -5.75 4.07
CA ALA A 48 10.90 -6.22 5.45
C ALA A 48 9.69 -7.16 5.57
N SER A 49 8.57 -6.81 4.93
CA SER A 49 7.37 -7.62 4.92
C SER A 49 7.60 -8.99 4.24
N SER A 50 8.29 -9.02 3.09
CA SER A 50 8.61 -10.29 2.43
C SER A 50 9.56 -11.16 3.24
N LEU A 51 10.52 -10.56 3.97
CA LEU A 51 11.43 -11.28 4.87
C LEU A 51 10.69 -11.95 6.03
N LEU A 52 9.73 -11.25 6.64
CA LEU A 52 8.89 -11.80 7.71
C LEU A 52 8.01 -12.95 7.22
N VAL A 53 7.44 -12.82 6.03
CA VAL A 53 6.66 -13.89 5.39
C VAL A 53 7.55 -15.10 5.10
N ALA A 54 8.74 -14.89 4.53
CA ALA A 54 9.70 -15.95 4.25
C ALA A 54 10.16 -16.67 5.53
N LEU A 55 10.43 -15.93 6.61
CA LEU A 55 10.77 -16.50 7.92
C LEU A 55 9.64 -17.38 8.45
N THR A 56 8.39 -16.91 8.37
CA THR A 56 7.22 -17.66 8.82
C THR A 56 7.05 -18.96 8.04
N LEU A 57 7.19 -18.90 6.72
CA LEU A 57 7.18 -20.09 5.85
C LEU A 57 8.31 -21.07 6.21
N ALA A 58 9.52 -20.57 6.44
CA ALA A 58 10.66 -21.41 6.81
C ALA A 58 10.40 -22.15 8.13
N LEU A 59 9.91 -21.46 9.16
CA LEU A 59 9.54 -22.08 10.43
C LEU A 59 8.44 -23.13 10.26
N MET A 60 7.43 -22.86 9.42
CA MET A 60 6.35 -23.81 9.14
C MET A 60 6.87 -25.07 8.43
N ILE A 61 7.78 -24.91 7.46
CA ILE A 61 8.42 -26.04 6.77
C ILE A 61 9.27 -26.86 7.75
N VAL A 62 10.10 -26.20 8.56
CA VAL A 62 10.95 -26.87 9.56
C VAL A 62 10.10 -27.68 10.52
N THR A 63 9.04 -27.09 11.08
CA THR A 63 8.12 -27.79 11.98
C THR A 63 7.38 -28.94 11.30
N ALA A 64 6.98 -28.79 10.03
CA ALA A 64 6.35 -29.86 9.25
C ALA A 64 7.31 -31.05 9.03
N LEU A 65 8.58 -30.78 8.71
CA LEU A 65 9.60 -31.82 8.53
C LEU A 65 9.93 -32.53 9.84
N LEU A 66 10.08 -31.79 10.94
CA LEU A 66 10.28 -32.35 12.29
C LEU A 66 9.13 -33.28 12.70
N ARG A 67 7.88 -32.85 12.49
CA ARG A 67 6.69 -33.68 12.76
C ARG A 67 6.68 -34.95 11.93
N ARG A 68 7.01 -34.86 10.63
CA ARG A 68 7.07 -36.03 9.74
C ARG A 68 8.12 -37.05 10.22
N LYS A 69 9.27 -36.57 10.70
CA LYS A 69 10.36 -37.42 11.22
C LYS A 69 10.04 -38.06 12.58
N LEU A 70 9.14 -37.47 13.37
CA LEU A 70 8.71 -38.00 14.67
C LEU A 70 7.57 -39.02 14.56
N GLN A 71 6.82 -38.99 13.45
CA GLN A 71 5.69 -39.90 13.17
C GLN A 71 6.08 -41.11 12.30
N THR A 72 7.33 -41.17 11.82
CA THR A 72 7.92 -42.34 11.15
C THR A 72 8.75 -43.11 12.16
#